data_AF-A0A3A6MGP5-F1
#
_entry.id   AF-A0A3A6MGP5-F1
#
_cell.length_a   1.000
_cell.length_b   1.000
_cell.length_c   1.000
_cell.angle_alpha   90.00
_cell.angle_beta   90.00
_cell.angle_gamma   90.00
#
_symmetry.space_group_name_H-M   'P 1'
#
loop_
_entity.id
_entity.type
_entity.pdbx_description
1 polymer ?
#
loop_
_entity_poly.entity_id
_entity_poly.type
_entity_poly.pdbx_seq_one_letter_code
_entity_poly.pdbx_strand_id
1 'polypeptide(L)'
;MNKLHIITNRISTAITQQPSLKKNIIKDFKFLFYRHNRVILFLVKHFPNNSFFRWIIKLNTEICLYYYFKKILPLPHYQTILDEEYNIICKTLDSLKIIIPIDGINDVSGWSIVNADYASWFGMDKRISITSGTCYFAHVFCRCLQPFIIEQQTNSNLWNIIRWRMHRQFRRTTIGLLTNNHAKAFSFFNLIPEDESLLSGIEIFIILHEMGHAYIDSIEELVWPFSKKPSPNIRNKMKNDEEIVADIFAVHVLYHIYLTDKNQMLLLFAPIFFFLIYSWLEEANLIPTPNNHPINSNRCSYLMEEVQYLHPENEYQIYIDLLNKVWIKNKKKICRQVNNIHGNYNKYTDILENVSKRMKNILDSISDKDL
;
A
#
# COMPACT_ATOMS: atom_id res chain seq x y z
N MET A 1 -13.57 22.86 -16.85
CA MET A 1 -14.68 22.20 -16.13
C MET A 1 -14.68 20.68 -16.34
N ASN A 2 -14.46 20.15 -17.56
CA ASN A 2 -14.46 18.69 -17.83
C ASN A 2 -13.51 17.84 -16.96
N LYS A 3 -12.26 18.27 -16.74
CA LYS A 3 -11.33 17.50 -15.87
C LYS A 3 -11.80 17.39 -14.42
N LEU A 4 -12.40 18.46 -13.88
CA LEU A 4 -12.90 18.43 -12.51
C LEU A 4 -14.09 17.47 -12.40
N HIS A 5 -14.99 17.46 -13.38
CA HIS A 5 -16.11 16.52 -13.43
C HIS A 5 -15.66 15.06 -13.48
N ILE A 6 -14.66 14.73 -14.32
CA ILE A 6 -14.11 13.37 -14.42
C ILE A 6 -13.48 12.92 -13.10
N ILE A 7 -12.74 13.81 -12.44
CA ILE A 7 -12.14 13.56 -11.12
C ILE A 7 -13.24 13.31 -10.09
N THR A 8 -14.32 14.09 -10.14
CA THR A 8 -15.43 13.99 -9.19
C THR A 8 -16.15 12.66 -9.33
N ASN A 9 -16.43 12.21 -10.57
CA ASN A 9 -17.06 10.90 -10.81
C ASN A 9 -16.15 9.75 -10.37
N ARG A 10 -14.84 9.80 -10.71
CA ARG A 10 -13.88 8.76 -10.30
C ARG A 10 -13.80 8.65 -8.77
N ILE A 11 -13.73 9.78 -8.06
CA ILE A 11 -13.71 9.81 -6.60
C ILE A 11 -15.05 9.34 -6.03
N SER A 12 -16.17 9.67 -6.65
CA SER A 12 -17.50 9.22 -6.23
C SER A 12 -17.56 7.70 -6.25
N THR A 13 -17.31 7.09 -7.41
CA THR A 13 -17.25 5.63 -7.59
C THR A 13 -16.27 5.00 -6.61
N ALA A 14 -15.08 5.59 -6.46
CA ALA A 14 -14.05 5.10 -5.56
C ALA A 14 -14.44 5.16 -4.07
N ILE A 15 -15.11 6.22 -3.61
CA ILE A 15 -15.57 6.35 -2.23
C ILE A 15 -16.74 5.40 -1.96
N THR A 16 -17.61 5.19 -2.96
CA THR A 16 -18.69 4.21 -2.88
C THR A 16 -18.14 2.79 -2.80
N GLN A 17 -17.13 2.46 -3.60
CA GLN A 17 -16.47 1.15 -3.61
C GLN A 17 -15.59 0.94 -2.37
N GLN A 18 -14.94 1.99 -1.87
CA GLN A 18 -14.00 1.91 -0.75
C GLN A 18 -14.25 3.05 0.26
N PRO A 19 -15.19 2.90 1.21
CA PRO A 19 -15.55 3.95 2.16
C PRO A 19 -14.38 4.47 3.01
N SER A 20 -13.35 3.64 3.23
CA SER A 20 -12.12 4.02 3.94
C SER A 20 -11.35 5.13 3.19
N LEU A 21 -11.47 5.22 1.86
CA LEU A 21 -10.79 6.19 1.02
C LEU A 21 -11.13 7.63 1.41
N LYS A 22 -12.39 7.89 1.80
CA LYS A 22 -12.84 9.21 2.25
C LYS A 22 -12.05 9.70 3.46
N LYS A 23 -11.85 8.84 4.46
CA LYS A 23 -11.04 9.14 5.65
C LYS A 23 -9.58 9.39 5.28
N ASN A 24 -9.06 8.62 4.32
CA ASN A 24 -7.69 8.73 3.83
C ASN A 24 -7.43 10.05 3.10
N ILE A 25 -8.30 10.45 2.17
CA ILE A 25 -8.22 11.74 1.47
C ILE A 25 -8.21 12.91 2.46
N ILE A 26 -9.07 12.86 3.48
CA ILE A 26 -9.13 13.89 4.53
C ILE A 26 -7.82 13.95 5.32
N LYS A 27 -7.27 12.80 5.70
CA LYS A 27 -6.00 12.71 6.44
C LYS A 27 -4.83 13.26 5.61
N ASP A 28 -4.74 12.88 4.34
CA ASP A 28 -3.70 13.36 3.42
C ASP A 28 -3.78 14.86 3.22
N PHE A 29 -5.01 15.39 3.06
CA PHE A 29 -5.24 16.83 2.97
C PHE A 29 -4.77 17.57 4.23
N LYS A 30 -5.08 17.06 5.44
CA LYS A 30 -4.61 17.67 6.70
C LYS A 30 -3.08 17.72 6.77
N PHE A 31 -2.39 16.63 6.42
CA PHE A 31 -0.92 16.59 6.41
C PHE A 31 -0.32 17.50 5.33
N LEU A 32 -0.95 17.60 4.16
CA LEU A 32 -0.56 18.56 3.13
C LEU A 32 -0.67 19.99 3.64
N PHE A 33 -1.81 20.36 4.21
CA PHE A 33 -2.06 21.69 4.75
C PHE A 33 -1.06 22.03 5.86
N TYR A 34 -0.87 21.12 6.82
CA TYR A 34 0.10 21.29 7.91
C TYR A 34 1.51 21.58 7.40
N ARG A 35 1.98 20.85 6.38
CA ARG A 35 3.34 21.02 5.84
C ARG A 35 3.56 22.41 5.24
N HIS A 36 2.59 22.93 4.51
CA HIS A 36 2.72 24.20 3.79
C HIS A 36 2.41 25.42 4.67
N ASN A 37 1.69 25.23 5.78
CA ASN A 37 1.18 26.34 6.59
C ASN A 37 1.72 26.36 8.03
N ARG A 38 2.89 25.76 8.30
CA ARG A 38 3.45 25.63 9.67
C ARG A 38 3.55 26.96 10.43
N VAL A 39 4.02 28.01 9.76
CA VAL A 39 4.18 29.34 10.37
C VAL A 39 2.83 29.95 10.71
N ILE A 40 1.87 29.83 9.79
CA ILE A 40 0.51 30.36 9.98
C ILE A 40 -0.20 29.61 11.10
N LEU A 41 -0.08 28.28 11.15
CA LEU A 41 -0.62 27.46 12.22
C LEU A 41 -0.03 27.85 13.59
N PHE A 42 1.27 28.11 13.65
CA PHE A 42 1.93 28.62 14.85
C PHE A 42 1.32 29.96 15.29
N LEU A 43 1.17 30.93 14.37
CA LEU A 43 0.60 32.25 14.67
C LEU A 43 -0.84 32.16 15.14
N VAL A 44 -1.68 31.37 14.47
CA VAL A 44 -3.10 31.18 14.85
C VAL A 44 -3.22 30.56 16.25
N LYS A 45 -2.33 29.62 16.59
CA LYS A 45 -2.33 28.99 17.91
C LYS A 45 -1.96 29.99 19.03
N HIS A 46 -1.03 30.92 18.77
CA HIS A 46 -0.60 31.91 19.77
C HIS A 46 -1.51 33.14 19.83
N PHE A 47 -2.20 33.46 18.73
CA PHE A 47 -3.08 34.61 18.62
C PHE A 47 -4.49 34.18 18.16
N PRO A 48 -5.21 33.37 18.96
CA PRO A 48 -6.45 32.71 18.51
C PRO A 48 -7.58 33.69 18.18
N ASN A 49 -7.60 34.88 18.77
CA ASN A 49 -8.64 35.89 18.57
C ASN A 49 -8.35 36.88 17.44
N ASN A 50 -7.21 36.74 16.76
CA ASN A 50 -6.85 37.63 15.67
C ASN A 50 -7.63 37.26 14.38
N SER A 51 -8.50 38.16 13.94
CA SER A 51 -9.36 37.97 12.75
C SER A 51 -8.56 37.81 11.45
N PHE A 52 -7.42 38.50 11.33
CA PHE A 52 -6.54 38.43 10.16
C PHE A 52 -5.94 37.02 10.01
N PHE A 53 -5.42 36.42 11.08
CA PHE A 53 -4.87 35.06 11.00
C PHE A 53 -5.94 34.00 10.70
N ARG A 54 -7.15 34.14 11.24
CA ARG A 54 -8.29 33.27 10.90
C ARG A 54 -8.66 33.39 9.42
N TRP A 55 -8.68 34.61 8.89
CA TRP A 55 -8.92 34.86 7.48
C TRP A 55 -7.83 34.23 6.58
N ILE A 56 -6.56 34.35 6.96
CA ILE A 56 -5.44 33.70 6.24
C ILE A 56 -5.59 32.17 6.21
N ILE A 57 -5.99 31.53 7.32
CA ILE A 57 -6.24 30.08 7.33
C ILE A 57 -7.34 29.71 6.35
N LYS A 58 -8.45 30.47 6.33
CA LYS A 58 -9.56 30.23 5.40
C LYS A 58 -9.08 30.35 3.95
N LEU A 59 -8.34 31.40 3.61
CA LEU A 59 -7.80 31.62 2.26
C LEU A 59 -6.83 30.50 1.84
N ASN A 60 -5.89 30.12 2.72
CA ASN A 60 -4.97 29.02 2.44
C ASN A 60 -5.67 27.67 2.33
N THR A 61 -6.80 27.49 3.03
CA THR A 61 -7.61 26.27 2.92
C THR A 61 -8.14 26.13 1.49
N GLU A 62 -8.69 27.19 0.91
CA GLU A 62 -9.16 27.17 -0.49
C GLU A 62 -8.02 26.89 -1.47
N ILE A 63 -6.86 27.54 -1.30
CA ILE A 63 -5.69 27.33 -2.16
C ILE A 63 -5.22 25.88 -2.09
N CYS A 64 -5.09 25.34 -0.87
CA CYS A 64 -4.67 23.95 -0.68
C CYS A 64 -5.69 22.95 -1.22
N LEU A 65 -7.00 23.21 -1.06
CA LEU A 65 -8.06 22.37 -1.62
C LEU A 65 -7.97 22.34 -3.15
N TYR A 66 -7.89 23.53 -3.76
CA TYR A 66 -7.76 23.66 -5.20
C TYR A 66 -6.51 22.93 -5.72
N TYR A 67 -5.38 23.12 -5.04
CA TYR A 67 -4.15 22.42 -5.38
C TYR A 67 -4.31 20.90 -5.24
N TYR A 68 -4.89 20.41 -4.14
CA TYR A 68 -5.09 18.98 -3.92
C TYR A 68 -5.95 18.35 -5.02
N PHE A 69 -7.13 18.91 -5.30
CA PHE A 69 -8.06 18.40 -6.32
C PHE A 69 -7.55 18.58 -7.76
N LYS A 70 -6.74 19.59 -8.05
CA LYS A 70 -6.26 19.85 -9.43
C LYS A 70 -4.92 19.20 -9.73
N LYS A 71 -4.09 18.97 -8.72
CA LYS A 71 -2.68 18.58 -8.91
C LYS A 71 -2.24 17.33 -8.17
N ILE A 72 -2.93 16.90 -7.11
CA ILE A 72 -2.53 15.71 -6.34
C ILE A 72 -3.44 14.54 -6.64
N LEU A 73 -4.75 14.74 -6.50
CA LEU A 73 -5.76 13.71 -6.70
C LEU A 73 -5.89 13.23 -8.16
N PRO A 74 -5.76 14.11 -9.19
CA PRO A 74 -5.77 13.67 -10.59
C PRO A 74 -4.42 13.24 -11.12
N LEU A 75 -3.36 13.16 -10.29
CA LEU A 75 -2.15 12.49 -10.74
C LEU A 75 -2.57 11.05 -11.07
N PRO A 76 -2.50 10.63 -12.34
CA PRO A 76 -2.70 9.24 -12.67
C PRO A 76 -1.50 8.43 -12.16
N HIS A 77 -1.50 7.15 -12.52
CA HIS A 77 -0.30 6.40 -12.93
C HIS A 77 0.00 5.15 -12.11
N TYR A 78 -1.03 4.35 -11.80
CA TYR A 78 -0.82 2.90 -11.69
C TYR A 78 -1.74 2.05 -12.57
N GLN A 79 -2.83 2.60 -13.13
CA GLN A 79 -3.80 1.81 -13.90
C GLN A 79 -3.16 0.96 -15.00
N THR A 80 -2.25 1.50 -15.80
CA THR A 80 -1.61 0.72 -16.88
C THR A 80 -0.83 -0.47 -16.34
N ILE A 81 -0.09 -0.30 -15.24
CA ILE A 81 0.67 -1.38 -14.60
C ILE A 81 -0.31 -2.40 -14.01
N LEU A 82 -1.36 -1.92 -13.33
CA LEU A 82 -2.43 -2.77 -12.82
C LEU A 82 -3.05 -3.62 -13.95
N ASP A 83 -3.41 -3.02 -15.08
CA ASP A 83 -3.99 -3.72 -16.23
C ASP A 83 -3.03 -4.78 -16.80
N GLU A 84 -1.74 -4.48 -16.88
CA GLU A 84 -0.70 -5.44 -17.30
C GLU A 84 -0.64 -6.64 -16.36
N GLU A 85 -0.57 -6.42 -15.05
CA GLU A 85 -0.51 -7.48 -14.05
C GLU A 85 -1.81 -8.30 -13.99
N TYR A 86 -2.96 -7.63 -14.11
CA TYR A 86 -4.26 -8.30 -14.21
C TYR A 86 -4.34 -9.24 -15.41
N ASN A 87 -3.83 -8.81 -16.57
CA ASN A 87 -3.80 -9.66 -17.76
C ASN A 87 -2.91 -10.90 -17.59
N ILE A 88 -1.79 -10.79 -16.86
CA ILE A 88 -0.93 -11.94 -16.53
C ILE A 88 -1.68 -12.92 -15.62
N ILE A 89 -2.37 -12.40 -14.61
CA ILE A 89 -3.20 -13.18 -13.69
C ILE A 89 -4.31 -13.92 -14.44
N CYS A 90 -5.10 -13.22 -15.25
CA CYS A 90 -6.20 -13.83 -16.01
C CYS A 90 -5.73 -14.96 -16.91
N LYS A 91 -4.65 -14.76 -17.68
CA LYS A 91 -4.06 -15.82 -18.51
C LYS A 91 -3.66 -17.05 -17.69
N THR A 92 -3.11 -16.83 -16.50
CA THR A 92 -2.71 -17.91 -15.59
C THR A 92 -3.93 -18.66 -15.07
N LEU A 93 -4.96 -17.95 -14.58
CA LEU A 93 -6.20 -18.54 -14.09
C LEU A 93 -6.93 -19.32 -15.19
N ASP A 94 -6.99 -18.79 -16.41
CA ASP A 94 -7.57 -19.47 -17.58
C ASP A 94 -6.85 -20.79 -17.86
N SER A 95 -5.51 -20.80 -17.80
CA SER A 95 -4.71 -22.02 -17.98
C SER A 95 -4.97 -23.08 -16.90
N LEU A 96 -5.30 -22.63 -15.68
CA LEU A 96 -5.66 -23.48 -14.55
C LEU A 96 -7.15 -23.85 -14.54
N LYS A 97 -7.95 -23.30 -15.47
CA LYS A 97 -9.42 -23.45 -15.54
C LYS A 97 -10.13 -22.97 -14.27
N ILE A 98 -9.61 -21.91 -13.65
CA ILE A 98 -10.19 -21.27 -12.47
C ILE A 98 -10.94 -20.03 -12.94
N ILE A 99 -12.24 -19.96 -12.64
CA ILE A 99 -13.09 -18.83 -13.02
C ILE A 99 -13.35 -18.00 -11.77
N ILE A 100 -13.02 -16.71 -11.81
CA ILE A 100 -13.30 -15.75 -10.74
C ILE A 100 -14.16 -14.63 -11.33
N PRO A 101 -15.37 -14.39 -10.81
CA PRO A 101 -16.29 -13.42 -11.38
C PRO A 101 -15.89 -11.99 -10.99
N ILE A 102 -14.98 -11.38 -11.75
CA ILE A 102 -14.52 -9.99 -11.57
C ILE A 102 -14.62 -9.23 -12.90
N ASP A 103 -15.25 -8.06 -12.87
CA ASP A 103 -15.51 -7.19 -14.03
C ASP A 103 -14.35 -6.24 -14.37
N GLY A 104 -13.32 -6.21 -13.51
CA GLY A 104 -12.06 -5.53 -13.75
C GLY A 104 -11.44 -4.93 -12.49
N ILE A 105 -10.35 -4.17 -12.69
CA ILE A 105 -9.61 -3.55 -11.59
C ILE A 105 -9.41 -2.05 -11.84
N ASN A 106 -9.46 -1.27 -10.77
CA ASN A 106 -9.39 0.19 -10.84
C ASN A 106 -8.38 0.75 -9.85
N ASP A 107 -7.50 1.62 -10.32
CA ASP A 107 -6.79 2.58 -9.48
C ASP A 107 -7.80 3.64 -9.00
N VAL A 108 -8.03 3.71 -7.69
CA VAL A 108 -8.94 4.68 -7.09
C VAL A 108 -8.27 5.98 -6.65
N SER A 109 -6.96 6.14 -6.93
CA SER A 109 -6.13 7.26 -6.48
C SER A 109 -6.06 7.41 -4.96
N GLY A 110 -5.12 8.23 -4.51
CA GLY A 110 -4.85 8.42 -3.08
C GLY A 110 -3.56 7.72 -2.64
N TRP A 111 -3.07 8.14 -1.49
CA TRP A 111 -1.72 7.79 -1.03
C TRP A 111 -1.73 7.08 0.32
N SER A 112 -2.86 6.44 0.67
CA SER A 112 -2.95 5.65 1.88
C SER A 112 -2.09 4.40 1.81
N ILE A 113 -1.80 3.89 2.99
CA ILE A 113 -1.10 2.62 3.20
C ILE A 113 -2.09 1.49 2.92
N VAL A 114 -1.69 0.53 2.08
CA VAL A 114 -2.36 -0.77 1.81
C VAL A 114 -3.87 -0.68 1.88
N ASN A 115 -4.46 -0.20 0.79
CA ASN A 115 -5.91 -0.10 0.66
C ASN A 115 -6.25 -0.66 -0.72
N ALA A 116 -6.42 -1.97 -0.76
CA ALA A 116 -7.10 -2.69 -1.82
C ALA A 116 -8.42 -3.20 -1.24
N ASP A 117 -9.45 -3.30 -2.07
CA ASP A 117 -10.77 -3.76 -1.64
C ASP A 117 -11.49 -4.40 -2.83
N TYR A 118 -11.92 -5.64 -2.67
CA TYR A 118 -12.90 -6.27 -3.53
C TYR A 118 -14.31 -5.88 -3.08
N ALA A 119 -15.02 -5.18 -3.96
CA ALA A 119 -16.40 -4.78 -3.71
C ALA A 119 -17.34 -5.45 -4.73
N SER A 120 -18.38 -6.11 -4.23
CA SER A 120 -19.52 -6.62 -5.01
C SER A 120 -20.75 -5.79 -4.68
N TRP A 121 -21.13 -4.87 -5.58
CA TRP A 121 -22.30 -4.02 -5.34
C TRP A 121 -23.55 -4.62 -5.98
N PHE A 122 -24.52 -5.00 -5.13
CA PHE A 122 -25.77 -5.67 -5.52
C PHE A 122 -25.60 -6.86 -6.49
N GLY A 123 -24.42 -7.49 -6.49
CA GLY A 123 -24.07 -8.58 -7.40
C GLY A 123 -23.95 -8.20 -8.87
N MET A 124 -23.88 -6.90 -9.21
CA MET A 124 -23.90 -6.41 -10.61
C MET A 124 -22.57 -5.84 -11.12
N ASP A 125 -21.72 -5.29 -10.25
CA ASP A 125 -20.36 -4.84 -10.59
C ASP A 125 -19.39 -5.31 -9.51
N LYS A 126 -18.58 -6.32 -9.85
CA LYS A 126 -17.59 -6.98 -9.01
C LYS A 126 -16.20 -6.50 -9.41
N ARG A 127 -15.64 -5.55 -8.67
CA ARG A 127 -14.35 -4.93 -9.03
C ARG A 127 -13.38 -4.90 -7.88
N ILE A 128 -12.09 -4.94 -8.23
CA ILE A 128 -11.00 -4.69 -7.27
C ILE A 128 -10.60 -3.22 -7.38
N SER A 129 -10.63 -2.51 -6.25
CA SER A 129 -10.20 -1.12 -6.14
C SER A 129 -8.89 -1.02 -5.39
N ILE A 130 -7.84 -0.48 -6.02
CA ILE A 130 -6.51 -0.37 -5.42
C ILE A 130 -6.12 1.10 -5.33
N THR A 131 -5.66 1.53 -4.16
CA THR A 131 -5.06 2.86 -4.02
C THR A 131 -3.64 2.85 -4.58
N SER A 132 -3.39 3.73 -5.54
CA SER A 132 -2.05 4.04 -6.08
C SER A 132 -0.94 4.07 -5.03
N GLY A 133 -1.21 4.67 -3.85
CA GLY A 133 -0.27 4.73 -2.74
C GLY A 133 0.36 3.39 -2.37
N THR A 134 -0.42 2.31 -2.38
CA THR A 134 0.03 0.96 -2.04
C THR A 134 1.16 0.51 -2.96
N CYS A 135 0.95 0.56 -4.28
CA CYS A 135 1.94 0.16 -5.26
C CYS A 135 3.13 1.14 -5.29
N TYR A 136 2.89 2.45 -5.15
CA TYR A 136 3.97 3.42 -5.09
C TYR A 136 4.92 3.22 -3.90
N PHE A 137 4.40 2.89 -2.71
CA PHE A 137 5.27 2.62 -1.57
C PHE A 137 5.99 1.29 -1.72
N ALA A 138 5.34 0.25 -2.25
CA ALA A 138 5.99 -1.01 -2.61
C ALA A 138 7.19 -0.74 -3.53
N HIS A 139 6.98 0.05 -4.59
CA HIS A 139 8.03 0.46 -5.53
C HIS A 139 9.23 1.08 -4.82
N VAL A 140 9.04 2.13 -4.03
CA VAL A 140 10.15 2.80 -3.37
C VAL A 140 10.87 1.87 -2.39
N PHE A 141 10.13 1.01 -1.68
CA PHE A 141 10.73 0.04 -0.76
C PHE A 141 11.60 -0.99 -1.49
N CYS A 142 11.10 -1.58 -2.58
CA CYS A 142 11.90 -2.46 -3.44
C CYS A 142 13.18 -1.76 -3.88
N ARG A 143 13.10 -0.54 -4.42
CA ARG A 143 14.29 0.19 -4.92
C ARG A 143 15.33 0.52 -3.83
N CYS A 144 14.94 0.62 -2.56
CA CYS A 144 15.87 0.93 -1.48
C CYS A 144 16.37 -0.30 -0.70
N LEU A 145 15.68 -1.44 -0.79
CA LEU A 145 16.01 -2.66 -0.04
C LEU A 145 16.53 -3.80 -0.93
N GLN A 146 16.02 -3.94 -2.15
CA GLN A 146 16.48 -4.95 -3.11
C GLN A 146 17.98 -4.88 -3.43
N PRO A 147 18.66 -3.71 -3.44
CA PRO A 147 20.11 -3.67 -3.60
C PRO A 147 20.88 -4.50 -2.57
N PHE A 148 20.39 -4.59 -1.32
CA PHE A 148 21.00 -5.46 -0.31
C PHE A 148 20.81 -6.94 -0.68
N ILE A 149 19.65 -7.31 -1.21
CA ILE A 149 19.39 -8.68 -1.69
C ILE A 149 20.31 -9.03 -2.86
N ILE A 150 20.47 -8.14 -3.83
CA ILE A 150 21.35 -8.32 -4.99
C ILE A 150 22.81 -8.46 -4.56
N GLU A 151 23.24 -7.67 -3.57
CA GLU A 151 24.57 -7.81 -2.95
C GLU A 151 24.81 -9.23 -2.44
N GLN A 152 23.81 -9.79 -1.74
CA GLN A 152 23.85 -11.16 -1.22
C GLN A 152 23.82 -12.21 -2.35
N GLN A 153 22.98 -12.04 -3.37
CA GLN A 153 22.85 -12.96 -4.52
C GLN A 153 24.13 -13.03 -5.36
N THR A 154 24.79 -11.89 -5.56
CA THR A 154 25.99 -11.77 -6.40
C THR A 154 27.28 -12.01 -5.63
N ASN A 155 27.20 -12.24 -4.31
CA ASN A 155 28.35 -12.26 -3.40
C ASN A 155 29.29 -11.07 -3.61
N SER A 156 28.71 -9.91 -3.94
CA SER A 156 29.43 -8.68 -4.21
C SER A 156 29.43 -7.77 -2.97
N ASN A 157 30.19 -6.68 -3.02
CA ASN A 157 30.17 -5.66 -1.98
C ASN A 157 29.68 -4.34 -2.57
N LEU A 158 28.51 -3.89 -2.13
CA LEU A 158 28.03 -2.54 -2.41
C LEU A 158 29.03 -1.54 -1.80
N TRP A 159 29.42 -0.57 -2.61
CA TRP A 159 30.27 0.52 -2.14
C TRP A 159 29.62 1.23 -0.94
N ASN A 160 30.43 1.60 0.04
CA ASN A 160 29.93 2.20 1.29
C ASN A 160 29.05 3.44 1.06
N ILE A 161 29.33 4.22 0.02
CA ILE A 161 28.54 5.38 -0.38
C ILE A 161 27.14 4.97 -0.86
N ILE A 162 27.04 3.92 -1.67
CA ILE A 162 25.77 3.37 -2.17
C ILE A 162 24.98 2.79 -0.99
N ARG A 163 25.63 2.00 -0.14
CA ARG A 163 25.02 1.43 1.07
C ARG A 163 24.48 2.51 2.01
N TRP A 164 25.25 3.57 2.24
CA TRP A 164 24.81 4.74 3.01
C TRP A 164 23.60 5.44 2.37
N ARG A 165 23.61 5.61 1.04
CA ARG A 165 22.50 6.19 0.29
C ARG A 165 21.23 5.33 0.42
N MET A 166 21.33 4.01 0.32
CA MET A 166 20.20 3.10 0.47
C MET A 166 19.60 3.17 1.87
N HIS A 167 20.41 3.11 2.93
CA HIS A 167 19.90 3.33 4.30
C HIS A 167 19.24 4.71 4.47
N ARG A 168 19.80 5.77 3.85
CA ARG A 168 19.20 7.12 3.89
C ARG A 168 17.86 7.16 3.17
N GLN A 169 17.75 6.50 2.02
CA GLN A 169 16.53 6.44 1.24
C GLN A 169 15.46 5.64 1.99
N PHE A 170 15.78 4.44 2.47
CA PHE A 170 14.89 3.64 3.30
C PHE A 170 14.28 4.46 4.45
N ARG A 171 15.11 5.16 5.25
CA ARG A 171 14.60 6.04 6.31
C ARG A 171 13.64 7.11 5.79
N ARG A 172 13.96 7.77 4.67
CA ARG A 172 13.12 8.83 4.09
C ARG A 172 11.79 8.29 3.60
N THR A 173 11.81 7.13 2.95
CA THR A 173 10.62 6.41 2.48
C THR A 173 9.72 6.03 3.65
N THR A 174 10.26 5.35 4.67
CA THR A 174 9.49 4.94 5.85
C THR A 174 8.91 6.15 6.59
N ILE A 175 9.68 7.23 6.78
CA ILE A 175 9.16 8.45 7.41
C ILE A 175 8.10 9.11 6.52
N GLY A 176 8.31 9.13 5.20
CA GLY A 176 7.37 9.67 4.23
C GLY A 176 6.03 8.94 4.27
N LEU A 177 6.05 7.61 4.27
CA LEU A 177 4.90 6.73 4.46
C LEU A 177 4.16 7.08 5.76
N LEU A 178 4.85 7.04 6.90
CA LEU A 178 4.23 7.23 8.22
C LEU A 178 3.73 8.65 8.49
N THR A 179 4.14 9.64 7.68
CA THR A 179 3.78 11.06 7.87
C THR A 179 3.04 11.67 6.68
N ASN A 180 2.55 10.83 5.77
CA ASN A 180 1.87 11.20 4.52
C ASN A 180 2.63 12.32 3.76
N ASN A 181 3.96 12.18 3.73
CA ASN A 181 4.89 13.12 3.11
C ASN A 181 5.50 12.57 1.82
N HIS A 182 4.64 12.46 0.82
CA HIS A 182 4.91 11.97 -0.51
C HIS A 182 6.20 12.57 -1.12
N ALA A 183 6.34 13.90 -1.15
CA ALA A 183 7.51 14.57 -1.72
C ALA A 183 8.88 14.10 -1.15
N LYS A 184 8.93 13.65 0.12
CA LYS A 184 10.17 13.13 0.71
C LYS A 184 10.41 11.65 0.40
N ALA A 185 9.35 10.84 0.32
CA ALA A 185 9.45 9.43 -0.04
C ALA A 185 10.00 9.24 -1.45
N PHE A 186 9.61 10.11 -2.38
CA PHE A 186 9.83 9.93 -3.83
C PHE A 186 11.07 10.64 -4.40
N SER A 187 11.86 11.33 -3.57
CA SER A 187 12.86 12.30 -4.07
C SER A 187 14.13 11.73 -4.72
N PHE A 188 14.34 10.41 -4.83
CA PHE A 188 15.58 9.84 -5.37
C PHE A 188 15.41 8.43 -5.96
N PHE A 189 14.86 8.33 -7.17
CA PHE A 189 14.83 7.09 -7.96
C PHE A 189 15.99 7.11 -8.98
N ASN A 190 17.14 6.56 -8.61
CA ASN A 190 18.29 6.49 -9.54
C ASN A 190 18.84 5.07 -9.70
N LEU A 191 18.21 4.06 -9.08
CA LEU A 191 18.61 2.65 -9.18
C LEU A 191 17.35 1.83 -9.47
N ILE A 192 17.24 1.40 -10.71
CA ILE A 192 16.23 0.46 -11.19
C ILE A 192 16.97 -0.88 -11.33
N PRO A 193 16.85 -1.82 -10.37
CA PRO A 193 17.36 -3.17 -10.58
C PRO A 193 16.77 -3.78 -11.85
N GLU A 194 17.58 -4.55 -12.57
CA GLU A 194 17.16 -5.28 -13.78
C GLU A 194 16.08 -6.32 -13.47
N ASP A 195 16.09 -6.87 -12.26
CA ASP A 195 15.06 -7.78 -11.75
C ASP A 195 13.87 -7.00 -11.16
N GLU A 196 12.74 -6.99 -11.88
CA GLU A 196 11.47 -6.41 -11.43
C GLU A 196 10.58 -7.43 -10.70
N SER A 197 10.99 -8.70 -10.58
CA SER A 197 10.13 -9.76 -10.02
C SER A 197 9.71 -9.50 -8.58
N LEU A 198 10.55 -8.81 -7.79
CA LEU A 198 10.19 -8.43 -6.43
C LEU A 198 9.02 -7.43 -6.41
N LEU A 199 9.01 -6.46 -7.33
CA LEU A 199 7.95 -5.45 -7.39
C LEU A 199 6.67 -6.06 -7.97
N SER A 200 6.79 -6.66 -9.15
CA SER A 200 5.68 -7.30 -9.87
C SER A 200 5.01 -8.35 -8.97
N GLY A 201 5.80 -9.13 -8.22
CA GLY A 201 5.25 -10.09 -7.26
C GLY A 201 4.41 -9.46 -6.14
N ILE A 202 4.71 -8.24 -5.68
CA ILE A 202 3.87 -7.53 -4.69
C ILE A 202 2.56 -7.09 -5.35
N GLU A 203 2.64 -6.56 -6.56
CA GLU A 203 1.49 -6.03 -7.29
C GLU A 203 0.52 -7.12 -7.68
N ILE A 204 1.03 -8.20 -8.26
CA ILE A 204 0.28 -9.42 -8.57
C ILE A 204 -0.34 -9.99 -7.29
N PHE A 205 0.44 -10.09 -6.21
CA PHE A 205 -0.08 -10.64 -4.95
C PHE A 205 -1.25 -9.82 -4.38
N ILE A 206 -1.17 -8.49 -4.38
CA ILE A 206 -2.26 -7.63 -3.90
C ILE A 206 -3.54 -7.87 -4.72
N ILE A 207 -3.43 -7.92 -6.05
CA ILE A 207 -4.58 -8.19 -6.92
C ILE A 207 -5.13 -9.59 -6.61
N LEU A 208 -4.27 -10.60 -6.54
CA LEU A 208 -4.67 -11.98 -6.29
C LEU A 208 -5.29 -12.21 -4.92
N HIS A 209 -4.85 -11.48 -3.89
CA HIS A 209 -5.44 -11.53 -2.56
C HIS A 209 -6.92 -11.12 -2.62
N GLU A 210 -7.21 -9.99 -3.25
CA GLU A 210 -8.60 -9.54 -3.48
C GLU A 210 -9.38 -10.50 -4.40
N MET A 211 -8.73 -11.11 -5.40
CA MET A 211 -9.34 -12.19 -6.17
C MET A 211 -9.64 -13.44 -5.35
N GLY A 212 -8.83 -13.71 -4.32
CA GLY A 212 -9.05 -14.79 -3.37
C GLY A 212 -10.36 -14.59 -2.61
N HIS A 213 -10.62 -13.38 -2.13
CA HIS A 213 -11.93 -13.02 -1.54
C HIS A 213 -13.07 -13.22 -2.54
N ALA A 214 -12.92 -12.71 -3.77
CA ALA A 214 -13.92 -12.90 -4.81
C ALA A 214 -14.19 -14.38 -5.17
N TYR A 215 -13.15 -15.22 -5.10
CA TYR A 215 -13.27 -16.67 -5.30
C TYR A 215 -14.08 -17.31 -4.17
N ILE A 216 -13.75 -16.98 -2.91
CA ILE A 216 -14.46 -17.48 -1.72
C ILE A 216 -15.95 -17.09 -1.77
N ASP A 217 -16.25 -15.85 -2.15
CA ASP A 217 -17.61 -15.35 -2.31
C ASP A 217 -18.41 -16.05 -3.44
N SER A 218 -17.72 -16.67 -4.39
CA SER A 218 -18.33 -17.29 -5.57
C SER A 218 -18.71 -18.76 -5.38
N ILE A 219 -18.33 -19.37 -4.25
CA ILE A 219 -18.49 -20.80 -3.98
C ILE A 219 -19.30 -21.04 -2.70
N GLU A 220 -20.15 -22.06 -2.70
CA GLU A 220 -20.97 -22.42 -1.52
C GLU A 220 -20.14 -23.12 -0.43
N GLU A 221 -19.15 -23.92 -0.83
CA GLU A 221 -18.22 -24.62 0.04
C GLU A 221 -16.80 -24.46 -0.49
N LEU A 222 -15.83 -24.22 0.40
CA LEU A 222 -14.43 -24.01 0.03
C LEU A 222 -13.81 -25.28 -0.58
N VAL A 223 -13.82 -25.36 -1.90
CA VAL A 223 -13.06 -26.35 -2.67
C VAL A 223 -11.74 -25.72 -3.10
N TRP A 224 -10.61 -26.38 -2.78
CA TRP A 224 -9.30 -25.88 -3.19
C TRP A 224 -9.10 -26.07 -4.70
N PRO A 225 -8.83 -25.02 -5.50
CA PRO A 225 -8.85 -25.13 -6.95
C PRO A 225 -7.55 -25.68 -7.55
N PHE A 226 -6.48 -25.82 -6.75
CA PHE A 226 -5.18 -26.30 -7.21
C PHE A 226 -4.97 -27.78 -6.92
N SER A 227 -4.18 -28.45 -7.76
CA SER A 227 -3.81 -29.86 -7.57
C SER A 227 -2.98 -30.08 -6.31
N LYS A 228 -2.04 -29.17 -6.03
CA LYS A 228 -1.26 -29.16 -4.79
C LYS A 228 -2.07 -28.46 -3.71
N LYS A 229 -2.44 -29.20 -2.67
CA LYS A 229 -3.14 -28.65 -1.50
C LYS A 229 -2.19 -27.77 -0.67
N PRO A 230 -2.71 -26.82 0.14
CA PRO A 230 -1.90 -26.07 1.06
C PRO A 230 -1.18 -26.98 2.05
N SER A 231 -0.07 -26.50 2.60
CA SER A 231 0.69 -27.24 3.60
C SER A 231 -0.18 -27.62 4.81
N PRO A 232 0.10 -28.77 5.48
CA PRO A 232 -0.78 -29.29 6.52
C PRO A 232 -1.13 -28.32 7.65
N ASN A 233 -0.16 -27.51 8.08
CA ASN A 233 -0.34 -26.53 9.14
C ASN A 233 -1.24 -25.36 8.70
N ILE A 234 -1.11 -24.93 7.44
CA ILE A 234 -1.90 -23.85 6.86
C ILE A 234 -3.37 -24.25 6.69
N ARG A 235 -3.63 -25.50 6.27
CA ARG A 235 -5.01 -26.01 6.12
C ARG A 235 -5.84 -25.89 7.39
N ASN A 236 -5.23 -26.01 8.56
CA ASN A 236 -5.93 -25.85 9.83
C ASN A 236 -6.24 -24.37 10.12
N LYS A 237 -5.34 -23.45 9.76
CA LYS A 237 -5.51 -22.01 9.95
C LYS A 237 -6.61 -21.46 9.01
N MET A 238 -6.63 -21.91 7.76
CA MET A 238 -7.62 -21.51 6.74
C MET A 238 -9.08 -21.77 7.14
N LYS A 239 -9.35 -22.76 7.99
CA LYS A 239 -10.74 -23.10 8.39
C LYS A 239 -11.45 -21.97 9.15
N ASN A 240 -10.68 -21.07 9.76
CA ASN A 240 -11.20 -20.07 10.68
C ASN A 240 -10.91 -18.63 10.22
N ASP A 241 -10.25 -18.45 9.07
CA ASP A 241 -9.71 -17.15 8.67
C ASP A 241 -9.66 -17.01 7.15
N GLU A 242 -10.59 -16.22 6.62
CA GLU A 242 -10.73 -15.94 5.19
C GLU A 242 -9.50 -15.24 4.60
N GLU A 243 -8.83 -14.39 5.37
CA GLU A 243 -7.63 -13.67 4.95
C GLU A 243 -6.48 -14.62 4.65
N ILE A 244 -6.38 -15.69 5.45
CA ILE A 244 -5.39 -16.74 5.22
C ILE A 244 -5.77 -17.52 3.95
N VAL A 245 -7.05 -17.76 3.68
CA VAL A 245 -7.48 -18.40 2.43
C VAL A 245 -7.10 -17.55 1.22
N ALA A 246 -7.41 -16.25 1.25
CA ALA A 246 -7.07 -15.30 0.19
C ALA A 246 -5.55 -15.19 -0.05
N ASP A 247 -4.76 -15.13 1.02
CA ASP A 247 -3.29 -15.12 0.93
C ASP A 247 -2.70 -16.36 0.30
N ILE A 248 -3.17 -17.53 0.73
CA ILE A 248 -2.65 -18.80 0.25
C ILE A 248 -3.12 -19.04 -1.19
N PHE A 249 -4.33 -18.59 -1.54
CA PHE A 249 -4.81 -18.58 -2.92
C PHE A 249 -3.86 -17.75 -3.79
N ALA A 250 -3.53 -16.54 -3.36
CA ALA A 250 -2.62 -15.66 -4.06
C ALA A 250 -1.22 -16.27 -4.23
N VAL A 251 -0.64 -16.87 -3.19
CA VAL A 251 0.66 -17.54 -3.28
C VAL A 251 0.64 -18.71 -4.27
N HIS A 252 -0.43 -19.49 -4.32
CA HIS A 252 -0.54 -20.62 -5.26
C HIS A 252 -0.62 -20.16 -6.71
N VAL A 253 -1.40 -19.13 -7.03
CA VAL A 253 -1.41 -18.56 -8.39
C VAL A 253 -0.04 -17.95 -8.72
N LEU A 254 0.57 -17.22 -7.79
CA LEU A 254 1.91 -16.63 -7.96
C LEU A 254 2.98 -17.69 -8.23
N TYR A 255 2.85 -18.87 -7.60
CA TYR A 255 3.70 -20.03 -7.90
C TYR A 255 3.50 -20.55 -9.33
N HIS A 256 2.26 -20.59 -9.83
CA HIS A 256 2.02 -20.96 -11.23
C HIS A 256 2.57 -19.92 -12.23
N ILE A 257 2.54 -18.63 -11.89
CA ILE A 257 3.22 -17.58 -12.67
C ILE A 257 4.74 -17.83 -12.69
N TYR A 258 5.34 -18.08 -11.52
CA TYR A 258 6.76 -18.43 -11.41
C TYR A 258 7.16 -19.66 -12.24
N LEU A 259 6.30 -20.69 -12.28
CA LEU A 259 6.57 -21.89 -13.10
C LEU A 259 6.62 -21.59 -14.61
N THR A 260 5.97 -20.52 -15.05
CA THR A 260 5.96 -20.10 -16.47
C THR A 260 7.25 -19.35 -16.84
N ASP A 261 7.83 -18.59 -15.91
CA ASP A 261 9.10 -17.91 -16.09
C ASP A 261 9.97 -18.00 -14.83
N LYS A 262 10.84 -19.01 -14.81
CA LYS A 262 11.71 -19.32 -13.67
C LYS A 262 12.82 -18.29 -13.43
N ASN A 263 12.99 -17.30 -14.32
CA ASN A 263 13.98 -16.24 -14.14
C ASN A 263 13.55 -15.22 -13.07
N GLN A 264 12.28 -15.24 -12.66
CA GLN A 264 11.72 -14.31 -11.68
C GLN A 264 12.05 -14.74 -10.24
N MET A 265 13.32 -14.61 -9.86
CA MET A 265 13.88 -15.17 -8.62
C MET A 265 13.24 -14.63 -7.34
N LEU A 266 12.74 -13.39 -7.34
CA LEU A 266 12.16 -12.76 -6.15
C LEU A 266 10.63 -12.73 -6.16
N LEU A 267 9.98 -13.30 -7.18
CA LEU A 267 8.53 -13.27 -7.33
C LEU A 267 7.82 -13.87 -6.09
N LEU A 268 8.23 -15.08 -5.69
CA LEU A 268 7.66 -15.74 -4.52
C LEU A 268 8.09 -15.12 -3.19
N PHE A 269 9.19 -14.37 -3.17
CA PHE A 269 9.65 -13.65 -1.99
C PHE A 269 8.89 -12.33 -1.79
N ALA A 270 8.32 -11.77 -2.85
CA ALA A 270 7.63 -10.49 -2.86
C ALA A 270 6.58 -10.30 -1.76
N PRO A 271 5.60 -11.21 -1.55
CA PRO A 271 4.63 -11.05 -0.47
C PRO A 271 5.28 -11.10 0.93
N ILE A 272 6.28 -11.96 1.11
CA ILE A 272 7.04 -12.08 2.38
C ILE A 272 7.79 -10.77 2.66
N PHE A 273 8.47 -10.22 1.65
CA PHE A 273 9.16 -8.94 1.72
C PHE A 273 8.20 -7.81 2.10
N PHE A 274 7.01 -7.76 1.49
CA PHE A 274 6.00 -6.76 1.77
C PHE A 274 5.57 -6.81 3.24
N PHE A 275 5.15 -7.98 3.74
CA PHE A 275 4.71 -8.12 5.13
C PHE A 275 5.83 -8.01 6.15
N LEU A 276 7.08 -8.33 5.80
CA LEU A 276 8.25 -8.09 6.64
C LEU A 276 8.44 -6.59 6.94
N ILE A 277 8.21 -5.72 5.96
CA ILE A 277 8.29 -4.27 6.19
C ILE A 277 7.19 -3.84 7.15
N TYR A 278 5.96 -4.30 6.95
CA TYR A 278 4.84 -3.92 7.82
C TYR A 278 4.96 -4.49 9.23
N SER A 279 5.49 -5.70 9.39
CA SER A 279 5.73 -6.28 10.71
C SER A 279 6.71 -5.44 11.53
N TRP A 280 7.79 -4.94 10.91
CA TRP A 280 8.71 -4.01 11.58
C TRP A 280 8.05 -2.73 12.08
N LEU A 281 7.12 -2.18 11.29
CA LEU A 281 6.41 -0.94 11.64
C LEU A 281 5.40 -1.19 12.76
N GLU A 282 4.73 -2.34 12.71
CA GLU A 282 3.78 -2.80 13.73
C GLU A 282 4.50 -3.05 15.07
N GLU A 283 5.58 -3.82 15.08
CA GLU A 283 6.42 -4.08 16.27
C GLU A 283 7.02 -2.81 16.88
N ALA A 284 7.23 -1.77 16.07
CA ALA A 284 7.71 -0.47 16.53
C ALA A 284 6.59 0.48 16.98
N ASN A 285 5.33 0.03 16.99
CA ASN A 285 4.13 0.82 17.28
C ASN A 285 4.03 2.09 16.41
N LEU A 286 4.48 2.01 15.16
CA LEU A 286 4.43 3.13 14.20
C LEU A 286 3.17 3.08 13.32
N ILE A 287 2.59 1.89 13.16
CA ILE A 287 1.28 1.65 12.58
C ILE A 287 0.42 0.86 13.57
N PRO A 288 -0.91 0.97 13.53
CA PRO A 288 -1.77 0.15 14.37
C PRO A 288 -1.66 -1.33 13.99
N THR A 289 -1.78 -2.21 14.97
CA THR A 289 -2.01 -3.63 14.76
C THR A 289 -3.35 -3.82 14.04
N PRO A 290 -3.43 -4.67 12.99
CA PRO A 290 -4.69 -4.97 12.34
C PRO A 290 -5.69 -5.59 13.31
N ASN A 291 -6.95 -5.18 13.24
CA ASN A 291 -8.02 -5.73 14.08
C ASN A 291 -8.69 -6.96 13.44
N ASN A 292 -8.86 -6.94 12.12
CA ASN A 292 -9.64 -7.94 11.36
C ASN A 292 -8.77 -8.83 10.46
N HIS A 293 -7.47 -8.52 10.35
CA HIS A 293 -6.51 -9.32 9.58
C HIS A 293 -5.49 -9.93 10.54
N PRO A 294 -4.85 -11.06 10.18
CA PRO A 294 -3.70 -11.54 10.91
C PRO A 294 -2.63 -10.44 11.02
N ILE A 295 -1.95 -10.39 12.17
CA ILE A 295 -0.81 -9.49 12.34
C ILE A 295 0.26 -9.75 11.28
N ASN A 296 0.97 -8.70 10.86
CA ASN A 296 1.86 -8.80 9.69
C ASN A 296 3.01 -9.80 9.89
N SER A 297 3.48 -9.97 11.13
CA SER A 297 4.48 -11.00 11.47
C SER A 297 3.95 -12.42 11.23
N ASN A 298 2.69 -12.69 11.59
CA ASN A 298 2.04 -13.97 11.33
C ASN A 298 1.90 -14.22 9.82
N ARG A 299 1.46 -13.20 9.05
CA ARG A 299 1.40 -13.28 7.58
C ARG A 299 2.75 -13.64 6.99
N CYS A 300 3.80 -12.93 7.39
CA CYS A 300 5.17 -13.23 6.96
C CYS A 300 5.59 -14.67 7.27
N SER A 301 5.28 -15.19 8.47
CA SER A 301 5.66 -16.55 8.86
C SER A 301 4.94 -17.63 8.06
N TYR A 302 3.62 -17.51 7.89
CA TYR A 302 2.85 -18.56 7.22
C TYR A 302 3.02 -18.51 5.69
N LEU A 303 3.24 -17.33 5.11
CA LEU A 303 3.57 -17.19 3.70
C LEU A 303 4.94 -17.82 3.40
N MET A 304 5.93 -17.62 4.28
CA MET A 304 7.23 -18.30 4.16
C MET A 304 7.08 -19.83 4.22
N GLU A 305 6.30 -20.33 5.19
CA GLU A 305 6.00 -21.75 5.32
C GLU A 305 5.40 -22.34 4.04
N GLU A 306 4.40 -21.66 3.48
CA GLU A 306 3.74 -22.13 2.26
C GLU A 306 4.64 -22.04 1.03
N VAL A 307 5.41 -20.96 0.87
CA VAL A 307 6.38 -20.82 -0.22
C VAL A 307 7.45 -21.91 -0.14
N GLN A 308 7.96 -22.24 1.06
CA GLN A 308 8.92 -23.33 1.24
C GLN A 308 8.30 -24.70 0.90
N TYR A 309 7.02 -24.89 1.23
CA TYR A 309 6.30 -26.11 0.88
C TYR A 309 6.08 -26.26 -0.64
N LEU A 310 5.80 -25.15 -1.33
CA LEU A 310 5.64 -25.11 -2.78
C LEU A 310 6.97 -25.24 -3.52
N HIS A 311 8.02 -24.58 -3.04
CA HIS A 311 9.35 -24.51 -3.64
C HIS A 311 10.46 -24.76 -2.60
N PRO A 312 10.75 -26.03 -2.25
CA PRO A 312 11.65 -26.39 -1.14
C PRO A 312 13.12 -26.03 -1.33
N GLU A 313 13.55 -25.73 -2.56
CA GLU A 313 14.93 -25.38 -2.88
C GLU A 313 15.27 -23.91 -2.57
N ASN A 314 14.28 -23.09 -2.17
CA ASN A 314 14.51 -21.69 -1.84
C ASN A 314 15.12 -21.47 -0.46
N GLU A 315 15.98 -20.46 -0.36
CA GLU A 315 16.65 -20.03 0.88
C GLU A 315 16.34 -18.56 1.24
N TYR A 316 15.08 -18.13 1.15
CA TYR A 316 14.71 -16.73 1.41
C TYR A 316 14.98 -16.24 2.84
N GLN A 317 15.22 -17.14 3.80
CA GLN A 317 15.59 -16.78 5.17
C GLN A 317 16.84 -15.88 5.21
N ILE A 318 17.81 -16.10 4.31
CA ILE A 318 19.03 -15.28 4.25
C ILE A 318 18.72 -13.81 3.93
N TYR A 319 17.71 -13.57 3.09
CA TYR A 319 17.26 -12.22 2.74
C TYR A 319 16.51 -11.57 3.90
N ILE A 320 15.69 -12.32 4.64
CA ILE A 320 15.04 -11.84 5.86
C ILE A 320 16.09 -11.39 6.89
N ASP A 321 17.07 -12.23 7.18
CA ASP A 321 18.11 -11.92 8.17
C ASP A 321 18.93 -10.69 7.79
N LEU A 322 19.23 -10.53 6.50
CA LEU A 322 19.89 -9.36 5.96
C LEU A 322 19.03 -8.08 6.14
N LEU A 323 17.77 -8.15 5.74
CA LEU A 323 16.84 -7.03 5.80
C LEU A 323 16.53 -6.62 7.25
N ASN A 324 16.46 -7.57 8.18
CA ASN A 324 16.35 -7.31 9.62
C ASN A 324 17.54 -6.49 10.15
N LYS A 325 18.77 -6.77 9.70
CA LYS A 325 19.95 -5.96 10.05
C LYS A 325 19.82 -4.52 9.52
N VAL A 326 19.27 -4.34 8.32
CA VAL A 326 19.00 -3.01 7.73
C VAL A 326 17.97 -2.25 8.56
N TRP A 327 16.90 -2.92 9.01
CA TRP A 327 15.90 -2.33 9.89
C TRP A 327 16.47 -1.91 11.25
N ILE A 328 17.14 -2.82 11.96
CA ILE A 328 17.71 -2.58 13.30
C ILE A 328 18.61 -1.34 13.29
N LYS A 329 19.47 -1.20 12.27
CA LYS A 329 20.38 -0.05 12.12
C LYS A 329 19.64 1.29 11.94
N ASN A 330 18.40 1.27 11.46
CA ASN A 330 17.63 2.47 11.12
C ASN A 330 16.49 2.78 12.11
N LYS A 331 15.96 1.78 12.82
CA LYS A 331 14.77 1.84 13.69
C LYS A 331 14.76 3.07 14.59
N LYS A 332 15.78 3.24 15.42
CA LYS A 332 15.87 4.35 16.39
C LYS A 332 15.71 5.73 15.75
N LYS A 333 16.30 5.94 14.57
CA LYS A 333 16.24 7.23 13.86
C LYS A 333 14.87 7.46 13.22
N ILE A 334 14.26 6.41 12.68
CA ILE A 334 12.90 6.46 12.11
C ILE A 334 11.91 6.80 13.22
N CYS A 335 11.86 6.01 14.30
CA CYS A 335 10.92 6.23 15.41
C CYS A 335 11.03 7.65 15.98
N ARG A 336 12.25 8.14 16.25
CA ARG A 336 12.46 9.50 16.75
C ARG A 336 11.92 10.57 15.81
N GLN A 337 12.14 10.43 14.50
CA GLN A 337 11.71 11.45 13.53
C GLN A 337 10.19 11.41 13.31
N VAL A 338 9.58 10.23 13.26
CA VAL A 338 8.12 10.07 13.13
C VAL A 338 7.42 10.66 14.36
N ASN A 339 7.84 10.26 15.57
CA ASN A 339 7.24 10.76 16.82
C ASN A 339 7.37 12.28 16.94
N ASN A 340 8.51 12.85 16.52
CA ASN A 340 8.67 14.31 16.50
C ASN A 340 7.73 15.00 15.49
N ILE A 341 7.50 14.41 14.32
CA ILE A 341 6.61 14.97 13.31
C ILE A 341 5.16 14.89 13.79
N HIS A 342 4.72 13.73 14.27
CA HIS A 342 3.37 13.55 14.81
C HIS A 342 3.15 14.40 16.05
N GLY A 343 4.10 14.46 16.99
CA GLY A 343 4.00 15.33 18.17
C GLY A 343 3.88 16.81 17.81
N ASN A 344 4.53 17.27 16.73
CA ASN A 344 4.37 18.64 16.25
C ASN A 344 3.07 18.85 15.46
N TYR A 345 2.59 17.85 14.74
CA TYR A 345 1.30 17.87 14.06
C TYR A 345 0.14 17.93 15.07
N ASN A 346 0.22 17.12 16.14
CA ASN A 346 -0.78 17.02 17.21
C ASN A 346 -0.99 18.34 17.96
N LYS A 347 -0.01 19.25 17.94
CA LYS A 347 -0.18 20.61 18.48
C LYS A 347 -1.25 21.42 17.75
N TYR A 348 -1.63 21.05 16.53
CA TYR A 348 -2.51 21.84 15.67
C TYR A 348 -3.79 21.10 15.27
N THR A 349 -4.11 19.97 15.91
CA THR A 349 -5.26 19.12 15.57
C THR A 349 -6.56 19.91 15.54
N ASP A 350 -6.83 20.75 16.53
CA ASP A 350 -8.09 21.50 16.62
C ASP A 350 -8.29 22.47 15.44
N ILE A 351 -7.19 23.10 15.00
CA ILE A 351 -7.20 23.98 13.81
C ILE A 351 -7.38 23.15 12.54
N LEU A 352 -6.66 22.03 12.44
CA LEU A 352 -6.69 21.14 11.27
C LEU A 352 -8.04 20.42 11.11
N GLU A 353 -8.75 20.11 12.20
CA GLU A 353 -10.12 19.59 12.15
C GLU A 353 -11.04 20.60 11.46
N ASN A 354 -10.97 21.88 11.86
CA ASN A 354 -11.77 22.94 11.23
C ASN A 354 -11.43 23.14 9.75
N VAL A 355 -10.14 23.11 9.39
CA VAL A 355 -9.69 23.16 7.99
C VAL A 355 -10.26 21.98 7.18
N SER A 356 -10.29 20.79 7.77
CA SER A 356 -10.73 19.59 7.09
C SER A 356 -12.25 19.46 6.93
N LYS A 357 -13.06 20.17 7.74
CA LYS A 357 -14.53 20.19 7.58
C LYS A 357 -14.94 20.55 6.16
N ARG A 358 -14.20 21.46 5.51
CA ARG A 358 -14.51 21.85 4.14
C ARG A 358 -14.21 20.76 3.12
N MET A 359 -13.10 20.03 3.28
CA MET A 359 -12.83 18.83 2.49
C MET A 359 -13.93 17.79 2.71
N LYS A 360 -14.29 17.53 3.97
CA LYS A 360 -15.35 16.58 4.33
C LYS A 360 -16.67 16.92 3.65
N ASN A 361 -17.14 18.17 3.74
CA ASN A 361 -18.38 18.61 3.12
C ASN A 361 -18.38 18.43 1.59
N ILE A 362 -17.24 18.65 0.93
CA ILE A 362 -17.11 18.39 -0.51
C ILE A 362 -17.29 16.89 -0.78
N LEU A 363 -16.62 16.03 -0.03
CA LEU A 363 -16.72 14.57 -0.20
C LEU A 363 -18.11 14.02 0.17
N ASP A 364 -18.77 14.57 1.20
CA ASP A 364 -20.16 14.26 1.58
C ASP A 364 -21.11 14.64 0.43
N SER A 365 -20.94 15.83 -0.17
CA SER A 365 -21.80 16.27 -1.29
C SER A 365 -21.63 15.48 -2.59
N ILE A 366 -20.56 14.68 -2.69
CA ILE A 366 -20.31 13.78 -3.82
C ILE A 366 -21.00 12.43 -3.57
N SER A 367 -20.88 11.88 -2.35
CA SER A 367 -21.53 10.61 -2.01
C SER A 367 -23.05 10.65 -2.10
N ASP A 368 -23.66 11.81 -1.82
CA ASP A 368 -25.13 11.95 -1.77
C ASP A 368 -25.76 12.23 -3.15
N LYS A 369 -24.97 12.44 -4.21
CA LYS A 369 -25.46 12.74 -5.56
C LYS A 369 -25.53 11.53 -6.48
N ASP A 370 -24.84 10.44 -6.12
CA ASP A 370 -24.71 9.22 -6.92
C ASP A 370 -25.26 7.98 -6.18
N LEU A 371 -25.93 8.17 -5.03
CA LEU A 371 -26.88 7.24 -4.42
C LEU A 371 -28.30 7.61 -4.86
#